data_AF-Q9PJL3-F1
#
_entry.id   AF-Q9PJL3-F1
#
_cell.length_a   1.000
_cell.length_b   1.000
_cell.length_c   1.000
_cell.angle_alpha   90.00
_cell.angle_beta   90.00
_cell.angle_gamma   90.00
#
_symmetry.space_group_name_H-M   'P 1'
#
loop_
_entity.id
_entity.type
_entity.pdbx_description
1 polymer ?
#
loop_
_entity_poly.entity_id
_entity_poly.type
_entity_poly.pdbx_seq_one_letter_code
_entity_poly.pdbx_strand_id
1 'polypeptide(L)'
;MASVCGRLSAGVGNRFNAFFTRPGNKLSRFVNSAKGLDRSIKVGKSAAELTASILEQTGGAGTDAHVTAAKVSKALGDARTVMALGNVFNGSVPATIQSARSCLAHLRAAGKEEETCSKVKDLCVSHRRRAAAEACNVIGGATYITTFGAIRPTLLVNKLLAKPFLSSQAKEGLGASVGYIMAANHAASVLGSALSISAERADCEERCDRIRCSEDGEICEGNKLTAISEEKARSWTLIKYRFLTMIEKLFEMVADIFKLIPLPISHGIRAIVAAGCTLTSAVIGLGTFWSRA
;
A
#
# COMPACT_ATOMS: atom_id res chain seq x y z
N MET A 1 -18.43 -17.65 26.14
CA MET A 1 -17.09 -17.18 26.54
C MET A 1 -16.62 -16.11 25.58
N ALA A 2 -16.28 -14.92 26.08
CA ALA A 2 -16.00 -13.73 25.28
C ALA A 2 -14.75 -13.90 24.40
N SER A 3 -14.89 -13.56 23.11
CA SER A 3 -13.81 -13.49 22.12
C SER A 3 -12.65 -12.60 22.59
N VAL A 4 -11.56 -13.23 23.02
CA VAL A 4 -10.32 -12.59 23.49
C VAL A 4 -9.51 -11.98 22.33
N CYS A 5 -9.85 -12.26 21.07
CA CYS A 5 -9.15 -11.70 19.91
C CYS A 5 -9.59 -10.28 19.52
N GLY A 6 -10.68 -9.76 20.10
CA GLY A 6 -11.24 -8.45 19.74
C GLY A 6 -10.76 -7.25 20.58
N ARG A 7 -9.95 -7.45 21.63
CA ARG A 7 -9.65 -6.39 22.63
C ARG A 7 -8.18 -6.18 23.01
N LEU A 8 -7.22 -6.64 22.21
CA LEU A 8 -5.78 -6.41 22.48
C LEU A 8 -5.21 -5.08 21.91
N SER A 9 -6.02 -4.03 21.83
CA SER A 9 -5.54 -2.68 21.47
C SER A 9 -6.36 -1.55 22.08
N ALA A 10 -6.47 -1.52 23.41
CA ALA A 10 -6.98 -0.36 24.13
C ALA A 10 -6.06 -0.03 25.29
N GLY A 11 -5.17 0.96 25.10
CA GLY A 11 -4.35 1.45 26.21
C GLY A 11 -3.61 2.73 25.86
N VAL A 12 -2.65 2.67 24.93
CA VAL A 12 -1.79 3.84 24.65
C VAL A 12 -1.72 4.20 23.16
N GLY A 13 -1.75 3.20 22.25
CA GLY A 13 -1.78 3.44 20.79
C GLY A 13 -3.09 4.08 20.28
N ASN A 14 -4.16 4.02 21.09
CA ASN A 14 -5.49 4.47 20.69
C ASN A 14 -5.64 6.00 20.74
N ARG A 15 -4.83 6.73 21.53
CA ARG A 15 -4.93 8.20 21.62
C ARG A 15 -4.12 8.92 20.54
N PHE A 16 -2.91 8.45 20.24
CA PHE A 16 -2.09 9.01 19.15
C PHE A 16 -2.74 8.71 17.80
N ASN A 17 -3.19 7.47 17.57
CA ASN A 17 -3.92 7.13 16.36
C ASN A 17 -5.24 7.91 16.26
N ALA A 18 -6.02 8.03 17.34
CA ALA A 18 -7.24 8.86 17.35
C ALA A 18 -6.94 10.35 17.09
N PHE A 19 -5.77 10.86 17.47
CA PHE A 19 -5.33 12.21 17.14
C PHE A 19 -5.16 12.38 15.62
N PHE A 20 -4.61 11.39 14.91
CA PHE A 20 -4.44 11.49 13.44
C PHE A 20 -5.62 10.98 12.61
N THR A 21 -6.61 10.30 13.22
CA THR A 21 -7.67 9.60 12.45
C THR A 21 -9.10 9.94 12.85
N ARG A 22 -9.36 10.63 13.97
CA ARG A 22 -10.74 11.01 14.35
C ARG A 22 -11.31 12.05 13.36
N PRO A 23 -12.49 11.82 12.74
CA PRO A 23 -13.07 12.74 11.74
C PRO A 23 -13.31 14.18 12.23
N GLY A 24 -13.44 14.39 13.55
CA GLY A 24 -13.58 15.71 14.16
C GLY A 24 -12.27 16.47 14.44
N ASN A 25 -11.10 15.87 14.22
CA ASN A 25 -9.82 16.54 14.45
C ASN A 25 -9.36 17.31 13.19
N LYS A 26 -8.92 18.57 13.37
CA LYS A 26 -8.31 19.36 12.28
C LYS A 26 -7.10 18.66 11.66
N LEU A 27 -6.33 17.91 12.46
CA LEU A 27 -5.15 17.20 11.99
C LEU A 27 -5.47 15.96 11.14
N SER A 28 -6.56 15.24 11.44
CA SER A 28 -6.98 14.09 10.60
C SER A 28 -7.51 14.55 9.25
N ARG A 29 -8.21 15.69 9.21
CA ARG A 29 -8.63 16.36 7.97
C ARG A 29 -7.39 16.77 7.16
N PHE A 30 -6.38 17.37 7.80
CA PHE A 30 -5.12 17.70 7.14
C PHE A 30 -4.39 16.47 6.60
N VAL A 31 -4.29 15.38 7.36
CA VAL A 31 -3.67 14.12 6.91
C VAL A 31 -4.41 13.50 5.73
N ASN A 32 -5.75 13.48 5.76
CA ASN A 32 -6.55 12.96 4.67
C ASN A 32 -6.46 13.86 3.42
N SER A 33 -6.48 15.18 3.58
CA SER A 33 -6.23 16.13 2.49
C SER A 33 -4.83 15.96 1.89
N ALA A 34 -3.81 15.73 2.72
CA ALA A 34 -2.44 15.49 2.26
C ALA A 34 -2.31 14.16 1.48
N LYS A 35 -3.00 13.10 1.90
CA LYS A 35 -3.06 11.82 1.17
C LYS A 35 -3.80 11.95 -0.17
N GLY A 36 -4.93 12.67 -0.19
CA GLY A 36 -5.65 12.98 -1.42
C GLY A 36 -4.77 13.79 -2.39
N LEU A 37 -4.06 14.78 -1.87
CA LEU A 37 -3.14 15.61 -2.65
C LEU A 37 -1.95 14.80 -3.20
N ASP A 38 -1.33 13.92 -2.40
CA ASP A 38 -0.27 13.02 -2.88
C ASP A 38 -0.75 12.14 -4.05
N ARG A 39 -1.97 11.60 -3.96
CA ARG A 39 -2.57 10.79 -5.04
C ARG A 39 -2.86 11.63 -6.29
N SER A 40 -3.39 12.83 -6.15
CA SER A 40 -3.62 13.75 -7.29
C SER A 40 -2.31 14.19 -7.94
N ILE A 41 -1.28 14.50 -7.14
CA ILE A 41 0.07 14.82 -7.63
C ILE A 41 0.65 13.62 -8.39
N LYS A 42 0.48 12.40 -7.87
CA LYS A 42 0.91 11.17 -8.56
C LYS A 42 0.24 11.02 -9.92
N VAL A 43 -1.07 11.28 -10.04
CA VAL A 43 -1.79 11.25 -11.32
C VAL A 43 -1.23 12.29 -12.29
N GLY A 44 -1.17 13.57 -11.87
CA GLY A 44 -0.66 14.64 -12.72
C GLY A 44 0.78 14.41 -13.17
N LYS A 45 1.65 13.93 -12.26
CA LYS A 45 3.03 13.57 -12.56
C LYS A 45 3.11 12.47 -13.62
N SER A 46 2.31 11.41 -13.44
CA SER A 46 2.35 10.23 -14.34
C SER A 46 1.77 10.55 -15.72
N ALA A 47 0.73 11.40 -15.78
CA ALA A 47 0.19 11.91 -17.04
C ALA A 47 1.24 12.74 -17.78
N ALA A 48 1.89 13.69 -17.08
CA ALA A 48 2.94 14.50 -17.68
C ALA A 48 4.15 13.67 -18.14
N GLU A 49 4.54 12.64 -17.37
CA GLU A 49 5.59 11.69 -17.74
C GLU A 49 5.23 10.91 -19.01
N LEU A 50 4.01 10.38 -19.08
CA LEU A 50 3.51 9.67 -20.26
C LEU A 50 3.47 10.60 -21.49
N THR A 51 2.95 11.82 -21.34
CA THR A 51 2.90 12.81 -22.43
C THR A 51 4.30 13.14 -22.93
N ALA A 52 5.27 13.36 -22.03
CA ALA A 52 6.66 13.61 -22.42
C ALA A 52 7.25 12.43 -23.20
N SER A 53 7.06 11.19 -22.71
CA SER A 53 7.57 9.99 -23.38
C SER A 53 6.94 9.73 -24.74
N ILE A 54 5.64 10.00 -24.92
CA ILE A 54 4.98 9.90 -26.23
C ILE A 54 5.56 10.92 -27.19
N LEU A 55 5.64 12.20 -26.78
CA LEU A 55 6.17 13.27 -27.62
C LEU A 55 7.62 13.02 -28.02
N GLU A 56 8.44 12.48 -27.12
CA GLU A 56 9.82 12.09 -27.44
C GLU A 56 9.87 11.02 -28.54
N GLN A 57 8.98 10.02 -28.50
CA GLN A 57 8.95 8.92 -29.48
C GLN A 57 8.27 9.28 -30.80
N THR A 58 7.34 10.23 -30.82
CA THR A 58 6.65 10.66 -32.05
C THR A 58 7.37 11.81 -32.77
N GLY A 59 8.63 12.08 -32.44
CA GLY A 59 9.42 13.14 -33.09
C GLY A 59 9.12 14.56 -32.59
N GLY A 60 8.34 14.71 -31.51
CA GLY A 60 8.05 15.98 -30.83
C GLY A 60 9.07 16.37 -29.76
N ALA A 61 10.22 15.69 -29.70
CA ALA A 61 11.30 16.02 -28.77
C ALA A 61 11.74 17.48 -28.93
N GLY A 62 11.89 18.19 -27.81
CA GLY A 62 12.33 19.60 -27.80
C GLY A 62 11.24 20.63 -28.11
N THR A 63 10.04 20.23 -28.50
CA THR A 63 8.88 21.13 -28.62
C THR A 63 8.50 21.74 -27.26
N ASP A 64 7.83 22.90 -27.27
CA ASP A 64 7.33 23.54 -26.04
C ASP A 64 6.43 22.59 -25.22
N ALA A 65 5.62 21.77 -25.91
CA ALA A 65 4.77 20.77 -25.28
C ALA A 65 5.61 19.69 -24.56
N HIS A 66 6.65 19.16 -25.21
CA HIS A 66 7.55 18.17 -24.61
C HIS A 66 8.30 18.77 -23.41
N VAL A 67 8.89 19.96 -23.57
CA VAL A 67 9.63 20.65 -22.52
C VAL A 67 8.72 20.96 -21.32
N THR A 68 7.50 21.40 -21.57
CA THR A 68 6.50 21.67 -20.51
C THR A 68 6.12 20.40 -19.78
N ALA A 69 5.77 19.33 -20.49
CA ALA A 69 5.40 18.05 -19.89
C ALA A 69 6.55 17.47 -19.03
N ALA A 70 7.79 17.52 -19.53
CA ALA A 70 8.96 17.07 -18.79
C ALA A 70 9.21 17.91 -17.51
N LYS A 71 9.08 19.25 -17.60
CA LYS A 71 9.21 20.15 -16.44
C LYS A 71 8.12 19.91 -15.41
N VAL A 72 6.87 19.74 -15.83
CA VAL A 72 5.73 19.44 -14.95
C VAL A 72 5.93 18.10 -14.24
N SER A 73 6.30 17.04 -14.97
CA SER A 73 6.59 15.73 -14.38
C SER A 73 7.70 15.82 -13.32
N LYS A 74 8.77 16.57 -13.62
CA LYS A 74 9.87 16.79 -12.68
C LYS A 74 9.43 17.57 -11.43
N ALA A 75 8.74 18.69 -11.61
CA ALA A 75 8.27 19.53 -10.51
C ALA A 75 7.28 18.79 -9.60
N LEU A 76 6.32 18.06 -10.19
CA LEU A 76 5.39 17.22 -9.42
C LEU A 76 6.10 16.05 -8.75
N GLY A 77 7.18 15.51 -9.34
CA GLY A 77 8.03 14.50 -8.71
C GLY A 77 8.77 15.00 -7.48
N ASP A 78 9.30 16.22 -7.54
CA ASP A 78 9.93 16.89 -6.40
C ASP A 78 8.89 17.20 -5.30
N ALA A 79 7.74 17.77 -5.66
CA ALA A 79 6.64 18.04 -4.73
C ALA A 79 6.13 16.77 -4.04
N ARG A 80 5.96 15.68 -4.80
CA ARG A 80 5.58 14.37 -4.26
C ARG A 80 6.59 13.83 -3.26
N THR A 81 7.89 14.08 -3.48
CA THR A 81 8.94 13.65 -2.54
C THR A 81 8.76 14.32 -1.17
N VAL A 82 8.44 15.60 -1.15
CA VAL A 82 8.15 16.35 0.09
C VAL A 82 6.87 15.84 0.76
N MET A 83 5.80 15.64 -0.03
CA MET A 83 4.52 15.13 0.50
C MET A 83 4.65 13.70 1.06
N ALA A 84 5.37 12.84 0.36
CA ALA A 84 5.60 11.45 0.77
C ALA A 84 6.40 11.37 2.08
N LEU A 85 7.31 12.31 2.35
CA LEU A 85 8.02 12.40 3.63
C LEU A 85 7.03 12.63 4.79
N GLY A 86 6.01 13.47 4.60
CA GLY A 86 4.92 13.62 5.57
C GLY A 86 4.14 12.31 5.79
N ASN A 87 3.90 11.55 4.72
CA ASN A 87 3.25 10.23 4.80
C ASN A 87 4.12 9.18 5.51
N VAL A 88 5.45 9.28 5.42
CA VAL A 88 6.38 8.41 6.15
C VAL A 88 6.15 8.54 7.65
N PHE A 89 6.20 9.76 8.19
CA PHE A 89 6.08 9.99 9.63
C PHE A 89 4.65 9.79 10.16
N ASN A 90 3.65 10.28 9.43
CA ASN A 90 2.25 10.25 9.88
C ASN A 90 1.52 8.94 9.55
N GLY A 91 2.12 8.06 8.76
CA GLY A 91 1.45 6.86 8.24
C GLY A 91 2.36 5.64 8.21
N SER A 92 3.40 5.65 7.39
CA SER A 92 4.17 4.43 7.10
C SER A 92 4.94 3.91 8.32
N VAL A 93 5.60 4.77 9.10
CA VAL A 93 6.31 4.37 10.33
C VAL A 93 5.37 3.73 11.36
N PRO A 94 4.28 4.41 11.81
CA PRO A 94 3.38 3.80 12.80
C PRO A 94 2.69 2.53 12.28
N ALA A 95 2.28 2.50 11.00
CA ALA A 95 1.70 1.32 10.39
C ALA A 95 2.69 0.15 10.34
N THR A 96 3.96 0.40 9.99
CA THR A 96 5.01 -0.64 9.97
C THR A 96 5.22 -1.25 11.36
N ILE A 97 5.28 -0.42 12.40
CA ILE A 97 5.42 -0.88 13.80
C ILE A 97 4.19 -1.71 14.20
N GLN A 98 3.00 -1.27 13.82
CA GLN A 98 1.76 -2.00 14.10
C GLN A 98 1.74 -3.35 13.39
N SER A 99 2.09 -3.42 12.10
CA SER A 99 2.21 -4.66 11.35
C SER A 99 3.26 -5.60 11.93
N ALA A 100 4.40 -5.09 12.38
CA ALA A 100 5.42 -5.91 13.05
C ALA A 100 4.87 -6.55 14.35
N ARG A 101 4.15 -5.77 15.16
CA ARG A 101 3.48 -6.29 16.37
C ARG A 101 2.39 -7.31 16.04
N SER A 102 1.58 -7.02 15.03
CA SER A 102 0.50 -7.90 14.52
C SER A 102 1.07 -9.23 14.02
N CYS A 103 2.15 -9.17 13.23
CA CYS A 103 2.87 -10.34 12.74
C CYS A 103 3.36 -11.22 13.90
N LEU A 104 4.05 -10.65 14.89
CA LEU A 104 4.52 -11.39 16.07
C LEU A 104 3.36 -11.99 16.87
N ALA A 105 2.24 -11.28 17.01
CA ALA A 105 1.06 -11.80 17.70
C ALA A 105 0.47 -13.01 16.97
N HIS A 106 0.35 -12.94 15.63
CA HIS A 106 -0.15 -14.05 14.82
C HIS A 106 0.79 -15.25 14.78
N LEU A 107 2.11 -15.04 14.76
CA LEU A 107 3.08 -16.13 14.88
C LEU A 107 2.96 -16.83 16.24
N ARG A 108 2.83 -16.07 17.33
CA ARG A 108 2.63 -16.63 18.67
C ARG A 108 1.30 -17.38 18.79
N ALA A 109 0.23 -16.87 18.18
CA ALA A 109 -1.07 -17.54 18.18
C ALA A 109 -0.99 -18.87 17.42
N ALA A 110 -0.37 -18.89 16.24
CA ALA A 110 -0.16 -20.10 15.46
C ALA A 110 0.68 -21.16 16.20
N GLY A 111 1.68 -20.74 16.99
CA GLY A 111 2.54 -21.65 17.75
C GLY A 111 1.89 -22.27 18.99
N LYS A 112 0.92 -21.59 19.62
CA LYS A 112 0.17 -22.12 20.78
C LYS A 112 -0.91 -23.13 20.38
N GLU A 113 -1.36 -23.06 19.14
CA GLU A 113 -2.49 -23.82 18.63
C GLU A 113 -2.09 -25.19 18.04
N GLU A 114 -0.80 -25.42 17.77
CA GLU A 114 -0.30 -26.75 17.41
C GLU A 114 -0.40 -27.78 18.55
N GLU A 115 -0.62 -27.35 19.79
CA GLU A 115 -0.68 -28.23 20.98
C GLU A 115 -2.07 -28.85 21.24
N THR A 116 -3.15 -28.42 20.56
CA THR A 116 -4.52 -28.89 20.86
C THR A 116 -5.40 -29.07 19.62
N CYS A 117 -5.81 -30.31 19.33
CA CYS A 117 -6.99 -30.77 18.54
C CYS A 117 -7.16 -30.34 17.05
N SER A 118 -7.63 -31.25 16.20
CA SER A 118 -7.66 -31.13 14.72
C SER A 118 -8.48 -29.98 14.12
N LYS A 119 -9.50 -29.44 14.82
CA LYS A 119 -10.24 -28.22 14.41
C LYS A 119 -9.41 -26.94 14.51
N VAL A 120 -8.25 -27.01 15.17
CA VAL A 120 -7.33 -25.90 15.38
C VAL A 120 -6.34 -25.74 14.22
N LYS A 121 -6.25 -26.72 13.31
CA LYS A 121 -5.36 -26.67 12.14
C LYS A 121 -5.73 -25.53 11.18
N ASP A 122 -7.02 -25.27 10.96
CA ASP A 122 -7.48 -24.21 10.05
C ASP A 122 -7.29 -22.81 10.66
N LEU A 123 -7.44 -22.66 11.98
CA LEU A 123 -7.12 -21.44 12.72
C LEU A 123 -5.62 -21.14 12.70
N CYS A 124 -4.77 -22.15 12.92
CA CYS A 124 -3.32 -22.02 12.83
C CYS A 124 -2.88 -21.62 11.41
N VAL A 125 -3.48 -22.22 10.36
CA VAL A 125 -3.23 -21.84 8.96
C VAL A 125 -3.68 -20.40 8.69
N SER A 126 -4.82 -19.96 9.22
CA SER A 126 -5.27 -18.56 9.11
C SER A 126 -4.30 -17.60 9.80
N HIS A 127 -3.87 -17.90 11.03
CA HIS A 127 -2.88 -17.10 11.75
C HIS A 127 -1.53 -17.04 11.02
N ARG A 128 -1.06 -18.14 10.42
CA ARG A 128 0.14 -18.13 9.58
C ARG A 128 -0.02 -17.26 8.33
N ARG A 129 -1.18 -17.31 7.65
CA ARG A 129 -1.48 -16.45 6.50
C ARG A 129 -1.53 -14.97 6.89
N ARG A 130 -2.12 -14.63 8.03
CA ARG A 130 -2.14 -13.26 8.57
C ARG A 130 -0.74 -12.80 8.96
N ALA A 131 0.05 -13.64 9.62
CA ALA A 131 1.44 -13.33 9.94
C ALA A 131 2.26 -13.04 8.68
N ALA A 132 2.12 -13.88 7.64
CA ALA A 132 2.79 -13.68 6.35
C ALA A 132 2.32 -12.38 5.67
N ALA A 133 1.02 -12.09 5.68
CA ALA A 133 0.49 -10.83 5.16
C ALA A 133 1.06 -9.61 5.89
N GLU A 134 1.17 -9.66 7.22
CA GLU A 134 1.73 -8.58 8.02
C GLU A 134 3.25 -8.45 7.84
N ALA A 135 3.97 -9.55 7.63
CA ALA A 135 5.38 -9.50 7.24
C ALA A 135 5.57 -8.80 5.89
N CYS A 136 4.70 -9.08 4.91
CA CYS A 136 4.67 -8.34 3.64
C CYS A 136 4.39 -6.85 3.87
N ASN A 137 3.47 -6.49 4.76
CA ASN A 137 3.22 -5.09 5.13
C ASN A 137 4.44 -4.42 5.78
N VAL A 138 5.21 -5.16 6.60
CA VAL A 138 6.46 -4.66 7.18
C VAL A 138 7.50 -4.41 6.09
N ILE A 139 7.68 -5.32 5.14
CA ILE A 139 8.62 -5.16 4.02
C ILE A 139 8.19 -3.97 3.15
N GLY A 140 6.91 -3.87 2.80
CA GLY A 140 6.35 -2.73 2.09
C GLY A 140 6.55 -1.41 2.86
N GLY A 141 6.29 -1.42 4.16
CA GLY A 141 6.52 -0.26 5.03
C GLY A 141 7.98 0.17 5.06
N ALA A 142 8.90 -0.76 5.32
CA ALA A 142 10.34 -0.51 5.38
C ALA A 142 10.89 0.02 4.05
N THR A 143 10.54 -0.61 2.93
CA THR A 143 10.96 -0.16 1.59
C THR A 143 10.41 1.23 1.24
N TYR A 144 9.18 1.54 1.64
CA TYR A 144 8.61 2.88 1.48
C TYR A 144 9.34 3.91 2.34
N ILE A 145 9.59 3.60 3.62
CA ILE A 145 10.31 4.47 4.55
C ILE A 145 11.73 4.72 4.05
N THR A 146 12.46 3.70 3.59
CA THR A 146 13.79 3.86 3.02
C THR A 146 13.76 4.76 1.79
N THR A 147 12.79 4.55 0.88
CA THR A 147 12.70 5.32 -0.36
C THR A 147 12.34 6.78 -0.10
N PHE A 148 11.23 7.03 0.61
CA PHE A 148 10.64 8.36 0.75
C PHE A 148 11.06 9.08 2.04
N GLY A 149 11.60 8.35 3.02
CA GLY A 149 12.11 8.90 4.28
C GLY A 149 13.62 9.17 4.25
N ALA A 150 14.38 8.46 3.41
CA ALA A 150 15.84 8.61 3.34
C ALA A 150 16.32 8.96 1.93
N ILE A 151 16.18 8.06 0.95
CA ILE A 151 16.87 8.17 -0.34
C ILE A 151 16.39 9.37 -1.15
N ARG A 152 15.08 9.48 -1.42
CA ARG A 152 14.54 10.58 -2.23
C ARG A 152 14.74 11.96 -1.58
N PRO A 153 14.50 12.16 -0.26
CA PRO A 153 14.87 13.40 0.40
C PRO A 153 16.35 13.74 0.27
N THR A 154 17.25 12.76 0.43
CA THR A 154 18.71 12.97 0.28
C THR A 154 19.05 13.41 -1.14
N LEU A 155 18.49 12.76 -2.16
CA LEU A 155 18.67 13.14 -3.57
C LEU A 155 18.09 14.53 -3.88
N LEU A 156 16.96 14.89 -3.26
CA LEU A 156 16.33 16.20 -3.40
C LEU A 156 17.21 17.29 -2.78
N VAL A 157 17.65 17.13 -1.54
CA VAL A 157 18.56 18.08 -0.87
C VAL A 157 19.85 18.23 -1.67
N ASN A 158 20.45 17.14 -2.13
CA ASN A 158 21.65 17.17 -2.96
C ASN A 158 21.46 17.97 -4.26
N LYS A 159 20.26 17.92 -4.85
CA LYS A 159 19.90 18.66 -6.06
C LYS A 159 19.64 20.15 -5.79
N LEU A 160 19.19 20.52 -4.60
CA LEU A 160 18.86 21.89 -4.22
C LEU A 160 20.06 22.71 -3.74
N LEU A 161 21.13 22.05 -3.31
CA LEU A 161 22.35 22.72 -2.85
C LEU A 161 23.16 23.28 -4.02
N ALA A 162 23.72 24.48 -3.84
CA ALA A 162 24.61 25.11 -4.82
C ALA A 162 25.87 24.27 -5.10
N LYS A 163 26.36 23.54 -4.08
CA LYS A 163 27.41 22.53 -4.19
C LYS A 163 26.84 21.18 -3.77
N PRO A 164 26.53 20.27 -4.71
CA PRO A 164 26.10 18.91 -4.39
C PRO A 164 27.14 18.20 -3.51
N PHE A 165 26.69 17.49 -2.48
CA PHE A 165 27.55 16.75 -1.55
C PHE A 165 27.74 15.28 -1.96
N LEU A 166 26.84 14.74 -2.78
CA LEU A 166 26.98 13.41 -3.39
C LEU A 166 27.79 13.52 -4.69
N SER A 167 28.73 12.60 -4.88
CA SER A 167 29.36 12.38 -6.17
C SER A 167 28.33 11.94 -7.22
N SER A 168 28.64 12.14 -8.51
CA SER A 168 27.79 11.69 -9.62
C SER A 168 27.46 10.20 -9.54
N GLN A 169 28.47 9.38 -9.21
CA GLN A 169 28.32 7.93 -9.06
C GLN A 169 27.41 7.58 -7.87
N ALA A 170 27.56 8.25 -6.72
CA ALA A 170 26.70 8.02 -5.56
C ALA A 170 25.25 8.42 -5.83
N LYS A 171 25.04 9.54 -6.53
CA LYS A 171 23.72 10.01 -6.96
C LYS A 171 23.05 9.00 -7.90
N GLU A 172 23.78 8.51 -8.88
CA GLU A 172 23.29 7.52 -9.85
C GLU A 172 22.96 6.19 -9.18
N GLY A 173 23.86 5.68 -8.33
CA GLY A 173 23.64 4.45 -7.56
C GLY A 173 22.42 4.54 -6.64
N LEU A 174 22.28 5.64 -5.88
CA LEU A 174 21.10 5.87 -5.04
C LEU A 174 19.83 6.00 -5.88
N GLY A 175 19.88 6.72 -7.00
CA GLY A 175 18.75 6.84 -7.93
C GLY A 175 18.30 5.50 -8.49
N ALA A 176 19.25 4.66 -8.92
CA ALA A 176 18.98 3.31 -9.42
C ALA A 176 18.40 2.40 -8.33
N SER A 177 18.93 2.48 -7.10
CA SER A 177 18.47 1.67 -5.96
C SER A 177 16.98 1.87 -5.64
N VAL A 178 16.44 3.09 -5.86
CA VAL A 178 15.01 3.37 -5.67
C VAL A 178 14.15 2.46 -6.55
N GLY A 179 14.59 2.17 -7.78
CA GLY A 179 13.86 1.25 -8.67
C GLY A 179 13.72 -0.14 -8.06
N TYR A 180 14.82 -0.72 -7.58
CA TYR A 180 14.83 -2.04 -6.96
C TYR A 180 14.04 -2.09 -5.64
N ILE A 181 14.19 -1.06 -4.79
CA ILE A 181 13.48 -0.98 -3.51
C ILE A 181 11.97 -0.84 -3.74
N MET A 182 11.56 -0.05 -4.74
CA MET A 182 10.14 0.10 -5.09
C MET A 182 9.56 -1.16 -5.75
N ALA A 183 10.34 -1.90 -6.54
CA ALA A 183 9.91 -3.20 -7.05
C ALA A 183 9.61 -4.18 -5.90
N ALA A 184 10.50 -4.24 -4.90
CA ALA A 184 10.26 -5.03 -3.70
C ALA A 184 9.04 -4.52 -2.90
N ASN A 185 8.84 -3.20 -2.81
CA ASN A 185 7.66 -2.60 -2.18
C ASN A 185 6.35 -3.05 -2.82
N HIS A 186 6.27 -2.96 -4.15
CA HIS A 186 5.06 -3.31 -4.90
C HIS A 186 4.80 -4.81 -4.85
N ALA A 187 5.83 -5.64 -5.01
CA ALA A 187 5.72 -7.09 -4.87
C ALA A 187 5.22 -7.50 -3.47
N ALA A 188 5.80 -6.93 -2.40
CA ALA A 188 5.35 -7.16 -1.04
C ALA A 188 3.88 -6.73 -0.85
N SER A 189 3.47 -5.60 -1.45
CA SER A 189 2.08 -5.13 -1.35
C SER A 189 1.09 -6.04 -2.09
N VAL A 190 1.47 -6.57 -3.26
CA VAL A 190 0.65 -7.54 -4.02
C VAL A 190 0.49 -8.83 -3.23
N LEU A 191 1.59 -9.43 -2.78
CA LEU A 191 1.59 -10.68 -2.01
C LEU A 191 0.86 -10.51 -0.67
N GLY A 192 1.12 -9.43 0.05
CA GLY A 192 0.44 -9.10 1.31
C GLY A 192 -1.07 -8.94 1.13
N SER A 193 -1.51 -8.32 0.02
CA SER A 193 -2.93 -8.21 -0.31
C SER A 193 -3.56 -9.57 -0.63
N ALA A 194 -2.89 -10.41 -1.41
CA ALA A 194 -3.36 -11.76 -1.74
C ALA A 194 -3.49 -12.64 -0.48
N LEU A 195 -2.47 -12.64 0.38
CA LEU A 195 -2.48 -13.35 1.66
C LEU A 195 -3.58 -12.82 2.59
N SER A 196 -3.78 -11.50 2.64
CA SER A 196 -4.85 -10.88 3.42
C SER A 196 -6.24 -11.23 2.90
N ILE A 197 -6.44 -11.35 1.59
CA ILE A 197 -7.71 -11.80 1.00
C ILE A 197 -7.96 -13.26 1.36
N SER A 198 -6.94 -14.11 1.21
CA SER A 198 -7.04 -15.53 1.56
C SER A 198 -7.36 -15.74 3.04
N ALA A 199 -6.70 -15.00 3.93
CA ALA A 199 -6.98 -15.03 5.37
C ALA A 199 -8.40 -14.54 5.67
N GLU A 200 -8.83 -13.40 5.11
CA GLU A 200 -10.17 -12.86 5.36
C GLU A 200 -11.28 -13.80 4.95
N ARG A 201 -11.10 -14.48 3.82
CA ARG A 201 -12.06 -15.47 3.34
C ARG A 201 -12.19 -16.62 4.35
N ALA A 202 -11.07 -17.19 4.79
CA ALA A 202 -11.07 -18.28 5.77
C ALA A 202 -11.69 -17.84 7.10
N ASP A 203 -11.34 -16.64 7.59
CA ASP A 203 -11.91 -16.13 8.84
C ASP A 203 -13.40 -15.79 8.71
N CYS A 204 -13.85 -15.34 7.54
CA CYS A 204 -15.26 -15.10 7.27
C CYS A 204 -16.06 -16.40 7.29
N GLU A 205 -15.56 -17.45 6.64
CA GLU A 205 -16.17 -18.79 6.65
C GLU A 205 -16.29 -19.30 8.10
N GLU A 206 -15.22 -19.21 8.89
CA GLU A 206 -15.23 -19.62 10.31
C GLU A 206 -16.20 -18.78 11.17
N ARG A 207 -16.27 -17.45 10.95
CA ARG A 207 -17.25 -16.59 11.63
C ARG A 207 -18.69 -16.94 11.25
N CYS A 208 -18.96 -17.24 9.98
CA CYS A 208 -20.27 -17.66 9.53
C CYS A 208 -20.67 -19.02 10.14
N ASP A 209 -19.74 -19.96 10.22
CA ASP A 209 -19.97 -21.28 10.82
C ASP A 209 -20.25 -21.17 12.32
N ARG A 210 -19.57 -20.28 13.04
CA ARG A 210 -19.90 -19.98 14.45
C ARG A 210 -21.31 -19.42 14.62
N ILE A 211 -21.74 -18.52 13.74
CA ILE A 211 -23.12 -17.98 13.77
C ILE A 211 -24.12 -19.10 13.50
N ARG A 212 -23.82 -19.97 12.52
CA ARG A 212 -24.67 -21.10 12.13
C ARG A 212 -24.83 -22.13 13.25
N CYS A 213 -23.75 -22.39 14.00
CA CYS A 213 -23.72 -23.36 15.09
C CYS A 213 -24.03 -22.76 16.48
N SER A 214 -24.40 -21.49 16.57
CA SER A 214 -24.84 -20.87 17.84
C SER A 214 -26.10 -21.58 18.36
N GLU A 215 -26.09 -21.95 19.65
CA GLU A 215 -27.17 -22.70 20.30
C GLU A 215 -28.51 -21.98 20.15
N ASP A 216 -29.59 -22.75 20.00
CA ASP A 216 -30.95 -22.24 19.85
C ASP A 216 -31.40 -21.57 21.15
N GLY A 217 -31.29 -20.24 21.17
CA GLY A 217 -31.60 -19.38 22.31
C GLY A 217 -30.88 -18.03 22.29
N GLU A 218 -29.70 -17.92 21.65
CA GLU A 218 -28.96 -16.64 21.55
C GLU A 218 -29.40 -15.78 20.35
N ILE A 219 -29.87 -16.39 19.25
CA ILE A 219 -30.28 -15.72 18.02
C ILE A 219 -31.42 -16.53 17.37
N CYS A 220 -32.60 -15.92 17.15
CA CYS A 220 -33.69 -16.56 16.40
C CYS A 220 -33.23 -16.99 14.99
N GLU A 221 -33.72 -18.10 14.42
CA GLU A 221 -33.27 -18.60 13.10
C GLU A 221 -33.31 -17.53 11.98
N GLY A 222 -34.36 -16.69 11.93
CA GLY A 222 -34.45 -15.58 10.97
C GLY A 222 -33.36 -14.50 11.15
N ASN A 223 -32.83 -14.36 12.36
CA ASN A 223 -31.72 -13.46 12.66
C ASN A 223 -30.36 -14.10 12.33
N LYS A 224 -30.24 -15.44 12.29
CA LYS A 224 -28.98 -16.14 11.92
C LYS A 224 -28.63 -15.92 10.44
N LEU A 225 -29.60 -16.02 9.53
CA LEU A 225 -29.37 -15.77 8.09
C LEU A 225 -28.98 -14.32 7.81
N THR A 226 -29.65 -13.36 8.46
CA THR A 226 -29.34 -11.94 8.37
C THR A 226 -27.93 -11.64 8.88
N ALA A 227 -27.55 -12.17 10.05
CA ALA A 227 -26.21 -12.00 10.61
C ALA A 227 -25.10 -12.59 9.72
N ILE A 228 -25.34 -13.76 9.10
CA ILE A 228 -24.40 -14.35 8.13
C ILE A 228 -24.27 -13.47 6.88
N SER A 229 -25.39 -12.93 6.37
CA SER A 229 -25.38 -12.03 5.22
C SER A 229 -24.58 -10.76 5.50
N GLU A 230 -24.79 -10.14 6.66
CA GLU A 230 -24.05 -8.95 7.11
C GLU A 230 -22.55 -9.23 7.26
N GLU A 231 -22.19 -10.38 7.83
CA GLU A 231 -20.78 -10.79 7.99
C GLU A 231 -20.10 -11.01 6.64
N LYS A 232 -20.80 -11.63 5.67
CA LYS A 232 -20.32 -11.77 4.29
C LYS A 232 -20.19 -10.43 3.60
N ALA A 233 -21.17 -9.53 3.74
CA ALA A 233 -21.13 -8.20 3.14
C ALA A 233 -19.96 -7.36 3.69
N ARG A 234 -19.71 -7.43 5.00
CA ARG A 234 -18.56 -6.80 5.65
C ARG A 234 -17.24 -7.34 5.10
N SER A 235 -17.09 -8.66 5.08
CA SER A 235 -15.87 -9.33 4.60
C SER A 235 -15.64 -9.06 3.12
N TRP A 236 -16.70 -9.05 2.31
CA TRP A 236 -16.64 -8.69 0.89
C TRP A 236 -16.16 -7.26 0.66
N THR A 237 -16.63 -6.31 1.47
CA THR A 237 -16.18 -4.92 1.39
C THR A 237 -14.67 -4.80 1.65
N LEU A 238 -14.15 -5.50 2.66
CA LEU A 238 -12.71 -5.56 2.95
C LEU A 238 -11.93 -6.22 1.81
N ILE A 239 -12.43 -7.34 1.27
CA ILE A 239 -11.81 -8.06 0.15
C ILE A 239 -11.76 -7.17 -1.10
N LYS A 240 -12.86 -6.50 -1.47
CA LYS A 240 -12.92 -5.57 -2.61
C LYS A 240 -11.83 -4.51 -2.51
N TYR A 241 -11.67 -3.94 -1.32
CA TYR A 241 -10.69 -2.90 -1.08
C TYR A 241 -9.25 -3.40 -1.11
N ARG A 242 -8.98 -4.61 -0.60
CA ARG A 242 -7.67 -5.28 -0.73
C ARG A 242 -7.37 -5.65 -2.18
N PHE A 243 -8.37 -6.08 -2.93
CA PHE A 243 -8.26 -6.43 -4.35
C PHE A 243 -7.92 -5.20 -5.21
N LEU A 244 -8.59 -4.06 -4.99
CA LEU A 244 -8.25 -2.81 -5.66
C LEU A 244 -6.82 -2.35 -5.36
N THR A 245 -6.38 -2.46 -4.09
CA THR A 245 -4.98 -2.20 -3.72
C THR A 245 -4.02 -3.17 -4.42
N MET A 246 -4.37 -4.45 -4.51
CA MET A 246 -3.58 -5.45 -5.22
C MET A 246 -3.42 -5.07 -6.71
N ILE A 247 -4.49 -4.66 -7.38
CA ILE A 247 -4.44 -4.21 -8.78
C ILE A 247 -3.60 -2.93 -8.92
N GLU A 248 -3.80 -1.92 -8.05
CA GLU A 248 -3.00 -0.70 -8.03
C GLU A 248 -1.50 -1.03 -8.02
N LYS A 249 -1.10 -1.98 -7.15
CA LYS A 249 0.28 -2.39 -6.96
C LYS A 249 0.80 -3.33 -8.04
N LEU A 250 -0.06 -4.14 -8.65
CA LEU A 250 0.28 -4.96 -9.81
C LEU A 250 0.69 -4.10 -10.99
N PHE A 251 -0.04 -3.01 -11.29
CA PHE A 251 0.37 -2.07 -12.33
C PHE A 251 1.71 -1.39 -12.03
N GLU A 252 1.98 -1.02 -10.77
CA GLU A 252 3.29 -0.47 -10.41
C GLU A 252 4.41 -1.52 -10.56
N MET A 253 4.15 -2.77 -10.19
CA MET A 253 5.09 -3.87 -10.35
C MET A 253 5.39 -4.15 -11.83
N VAL A 254 4.38 -4.14 -12.70
CA VAL A 254 4.58 -4.23 -14.16
C VAL A 254 5.42 -3.06 -14.65
N ALA A 255 5.14 -1.83 -14.22
CA ALA A 255 5.95 -0.67 -14.57
C ALA A 255 7.43 -0.84 -14.16
N ASP A 256 7.68 -1.42 -12.99
CA ASP A 256 9.04 -1.69 -12.51
C ASP A 256 9.75 -2.76 -13.35
N ILE A 257 9.02 -3.81 -13.78
CA ILE A 257 9.57 -4.82 -14.70
C ILE A 257 10.06 -4.15 -15.99
N PHE A 258 9.26 -3.27 -16.60
CA PHE A 258 9.67 -2.55 -17.82
C PHE A 258 10.87 -1.62 -17.59
N LYS A 259 11.06 -1.11 -16.37
CA LYS A 259 12.22 -0.29 -16.01
C LYS A 259 13.48 -1.11 -15.73
N LEU A 260 13.35 -2.23 -15.03
CA LEU A 260 14.47 -3.00 -14.48
C LEU A 260 14.95 -4.12 -15.41
N ILE A 261 14.03 -4.75 -16.16
CA ILE A 261 14.39 -5.86 -17.05
C ILE A 261 14.79 -5.30 -18.41
N PRO A 262 16.00 -5.60 -18.92
CA PRO A 262 16.39 -5.27 -20.28
C PRO A 262 15.59 -6.15 -21.26
N LEU A 263 14.46 -5.64 -21.72
CA LEU A 263 13.63 -6.27 -22.74
C LEU A 263 14.14 -5.87 -24.14
N PRO A 264 14.01 -6.74 -25.16
CA PRO A 264 14.43 -6.46 -26.54
C PRO A 264 13.43 -5.52 -27.25
N ILE A 265 13.12 -4.39 -26.63
CA ILE A 265 12.25 -3.32 -27.11
C ILE A 265 12.92 -1.98 -26.84
N SER A 266 12.61 -0.96 -27.65
CA SER A 266 13.26 0.34 -27.52
C SER A 266 13.04 0.96 -26.13
N HIS A 267 14.03 1.70 -25.64
CA HIS A 267 13.93 2.41 -24.35
C HIS A 267 12.71 3.33 -24.30
N GLY A 268 12.33 3.93 -25.43
CA GLY A 268 11.13 4.75 -25.55
C GLY A 268 9.83 4.00 -25.32
N ILE A 269 9.66 2.85 -25.97
CA ILE A 269 8.47 2.00 -25.78
C ILE A 269 8.39 1.53 -24.32
N ARG A 270 9.53 1.14 -23.72
CA ARG A 270 9.60 0.78 -22.29
C ARG A 270 9.15 1.93 -21.39
N ALA A 271 9.59 3.16 -21.67
CA ALA A 271 9.22 4.35 -20.91
C ALA A 271 7.71 4.65 -21.02
N ILE A 272 7.14 4.56 -22.23
CA ILE A 272 5.70 4.76 -22.46
C ILE A 272 4.88 3.73 -21.69
N VAL A 273 5.22 2.44 -21.80
CA VAL A 273 4.50 1.37 -21.11
C VAL A 273 4.58 1.55 -19.59
N ALA A 274 5.79 1.82 -19.07
CA ALA A 274 5.97 2.01 -17.64
C ALA A 274 5.23 3.25 -17.11
N ALA A 275 5.22 4.36 -17.86
CA ALA A 275 4.46 5.57 -17.52
C ALA A 275 2.95 5.32 -17.59
N GLY A 276 2.46 4.60 -18.60
CA GLY A 276 1.07 4.19 -18.75
C GLY A 276 0.58 3.33 -17.58
N CYS A 277 1.35 2.30 -17.21
CA CYS A 277 1.05 1.47 -16.05
C CYS A 277 1.06 2.30 -14.74
N THR A 278 2.01 3.22 -14.58
CA THR A 278 2.08 4.10 -13.40
C THR A 278 0.86 5.04 -13.32
N LEU A 279 0.40 5.57 -14.45
CA LEU A 279 -0.80 6.41 -14.54
C LEU A 279 -2.06 5.61 -14.20
N THR A 280 -2.24 4.42 -14.79
CA THR A 280 -3.39 3.55 -14.49
C THR A 280 -3.44 3.20 -13.00
N SER A 281 -2.29 2.83 -12.42
CA SER A 281 -2.18 2.63 -10.97
C SER A 281 -2.60 3.88 -10.18
N ALA A 282 -2.11 5.06 -10.56
CA ALA A 282 -2.43 6.30 -9.88
C ALA A 282 -3.93 6.63 -9.91
N VAL A 283 -4.60 6.40 -11.05
CA VAL A 283 -6.04 6.61 -11.22
C VAL A 283 -6.85 5.62 -10.37
N ILE A 284 -6.50 4.33 -10.39
CA ILE A 284 -7.15 3.31 -9.54
C ILE A 284 -6.99 3.69 -8.07
N GLY A 285 -5.78 4.09 -7.68
CA GLY A 285 -5.48 4.51 -6.32
C GLY A 285 -6.28 5.74 -5.87
N LEU A 286 -6.40 6.75 -6.73
CA LEU A 286 -7.19 7.96 -6.46
C LEU A 286 -8.69 7.63 -6.35
N GLY A 287 -9.23 6.85 -7.29
CA GLY A 287 -10.64 6.42 -7.25
C GLY A 287 -10.96 5.55 -6.03
N THR A 288 -10.04 4.66 -5.64
CA THR A 288 -10.17 3.86 -4.41
C THR A 288 -10.14 4.73 -3.15
N PHE A 289 -9.34 5.80 -3.15
CA PHE A 289 -9.29 6.74 -2.03
C PHE A 289 -10.59 7.54 -1.90
N TRP A 290 -11.12 8.09 -3.01
CA TRP A 290 -12.38 8.84 -2.98
C TRP A 290 -13.59 7.98 -2.70
N SER A 291 -13.60 6.71 -3.12
CA SER A 291 -14.69 5.78 -2.78
C SER A 291 -14.66 5.28 -1.32
N ARG A 292 -13.66 5.69 -0.52
CA ARG A 292 -13.57 5.41 0.92
C ARG A 292 -13.71 6.67 1.79
N ALA A 293 -13.55 7.85 1.21
CA ALA A 293 -13.58 9.14 1.90
C ALA A 293 -15.02 9.65 2.03
#